data_AF-A0A960KZR9-F1
#
_entry.id   AF-A0A960KZR9-F1
#
_cell.length_a   1.000
_cell.length_b   1.000
_cell.length_c   1.000
_cell.angle_alpha   90.00
_cell.angle_beta   90.00
_cell.angle_gamma   90.00
#
_symmetry.space_group_name_H-M   'P 1'
#
loop_
_entity.id
_entity.type
_entity.pdbx_description
1 polymer ?
#
loop_
_entity_poly.entity_id
_entity_poly.type
_entity_poly.pdbx_seq_one_letter_code
_entity_poly.pdbx_strand_id
1 'polypeptide(L)'
;MAFPRLPRVAEHGLVHLKSGELAYLNLRFDRKGKQKFAMEDMAQITGQLTENKYRSSAERIAKAILKHCSFAGNDLLRFWEQLVFSFLTGNSDMHLKNFALLSQAGSTQLSPAYDLLSTQLLLPDDREECALPLRGKKSRLNRNDFFDFGRQFGLTDTSMKRVLNRWVPSVSSLFELIQNSFLSPELKGQLAELIMARLDRLQ
;
A
#
# COMPACT_ATOMS: atom_id res chain seq x y z
N MET A 1 -16.58 -3.79 17.43
CA MET A 1 -16.61 -3.07 16.15
C MET A 1 -15.80 -3.84 15.12
N ALA A 2 -16.34 -4.06 13.92
CA ALA A 2 -15.56 -4.66 12.83
C ALA A 2 -14.67 -3.56 12.23
N PHE A 3 -13.36 -3.65 12.42
CA PHE A 3 -12.40 -2.75 11.79
C PHE A 3 -12.55 -2.81 10.26
N PRO A 4 -12.27 -1.71 9.53
CA PRO A 4 -12.17 -1.76 8.07
C PRO A 4 -11.32 -2.95 7.64
N ARG A 5 -11.80 -3.71 6.65
CA ARG A 5 -10.92 -4.59 5.88
C ARG A 5 -10.06 -3.71 4.96
N LEU A 6 -9.04 -3.12 5.58
CA LEU A 6 -7.88 -2.47 4.98
C LEU A 6 -7.10 -3.46 4.10
N PRO A 7 -6.12 -2.99 3.31
CA PRO A 7 -5.23 -3.88 2.59
C PRO A 7 -4.71 -4.99 3.50
N ARG A 8 -4.56 -6.21 2.97
CA ARG A 8 -3.89 -7.28 3.70
C ARG A 8 -2.45 -6.87 4.01
N VAL A 9 -2.16 -6.56 5.27
CA VAL A 9 -0.85 -6.13 5.79
C VAL A 9 -0.12 -7.26 6.49
N ALA A 10 1.20 -7.12 6.61
CA ALA A 10 2.00 -7.95 7.50
C ALA A 10 1.55 -7.74 8.95
N GLU A 11 1.59 -8.80 9.76
CA GLU A 11 1.29 -8.70 11.19
C GLU A 11 2.36 -7.85 11.87
N HIS A 12 1.94 -6.85 12.64
CA HIS A 12 2.84 -5.87 13.24
C HIS A 12 2.33 -5.39 14.59
N GLY A 13 3.21 -4.76 15.35
CA GLY A 13 2.89 -4.19 16.64
C GLY A 13 3.98 -3.27 17.18
N LEU A 14 3.63 -2.52 18.24
CA LEU A 14 4.56 -1.72 19.00
C LEU A 14 4.80 -2.38 20.36
N VAL A 15 6.06 -2.42 20.79
CA VAL A 15 6.43 -2.90 22.13
C VAL A 15 7.26 -1.86 22.84
N HIS A 16 7.07 -1.74 24.15
CA HIS A 16 7.91 -0.89 25.00
C HIS A 16 9.21 -1.62 25.33
N LEU A 17 10.33 -0.97 25.06
CA LEU A 17 11.65 -1.41 25.51
C LEU A 17 11.85 -1.05 26.99
N LYS A 18 12.84 -1.68 27.63
CA LYS A 18 13.23 -1.32 29.01
C LYS A 18 13.67 0.14 29.15
N SER A 19 14.14 0.76 28.05
CA SER A 19 14.49 2.19 28.00
C SER A 19 13.27 3.11 28.05
N GLY A 20 12.05 2.60 27.86
CA GLY A 20 10.83 3.39 27.68
C GLY A 20 10.54 3.75 26.21
N GLU A 21 11.49 3.51 25.30
CA GLU A 21 11.30 3.73 23.86
C GLU A 21 10.36 2.67 23.26
N LEU A 22 9.68 3.05 22.17
CA LEU A 22 8.86 2.14 21.39
C LEU A 22 9.68 1.48 20.29
N ALA A 23 9.58 0.16 20.18
CA ALA A 23 10.09 -0.60 19.04
C ALA A 23 8.93 -1.07 18.16
N TYR A 24 9.04 -0.82 16.85
CA TYR A 24 8.13 -1.37 15.86
C TYR A 24 8.58 -2.78 15.45
N LEU A 25 7.68 -3.74 15.59
CA LEU A 25 7.89 -5.13 15.22
C LEU A 25 7.01 -5.49 14.04
N ASN A 26 7.61 -6.18 13.07
CA ASN A 26 6.90 -6.76 11.93
C ASN A 26 7.20 -8.26 11.86
N LEU A 27 6.16 -9.09 11.88
CA LEU A 27 6.28 -10.53 11.77
C LEU A 27 6.57 -10.90 10.31
N ARG A 28 7.68 -11.60 10.12
CA ARG A 28 8.08 -12.09 8.79
C ARG A 28 7.06 -13.06 8.22
N PHE A 29 6.34 -12.64 7.19
CA PHE A 29 5.37 -13.45 6.46
C PHE A 29 6.02 -14.45 5.48
N ASP A 30 7.34 -14.38 5.25
CA ASP A 30 8.11 -15.37 4.49
C ASP A 30 8.70 -16.48 5.39
N ARG A 31 8.21 -16.59 6.62
CA ARG A 31 8.62 -17.60 7.61
C ARG A 31 7.41 -18.26 8.26
N LYS A 32 7.50 -19.57 8.49
CA LYS A 32 6.58 -20.33 9.35
C LYS A 32 7.38 -21.32 10.20
N GLY A 33 7.65 -20.95 11.45
CA GLY A 33 8.62 -21.68 12.28
C GLY A 33 10.01 -21.69 11.62
N LYS A 34 10.56 -22.89 11.39
CA LYS A 34 11.84 -23.06 10.68
C LYS A 34 11.71 -23.03 9.15
N GLN A 35 10.49 -23.09 8.61
CA GLN A 35 10.25 -23.07 7.18
C GLN A 35 10.46 -21.67 6.61
N LYS A 36 11.15 -21.59 5.47
CA LYS A 36 11.35 -20.36 4.70
C LYS A 36 10.54 -20.46 3.40
N PHE A 37 9.86 -19.38 3.05
CA PHE A 37 9.18 -19.23 1.77
C PHE A 37 9.99 -18.32 0.86
N ALA A 38 9.95 -18.57 -0.46
CA ALA A 38 10.62 -17.70 -1.41
C ALA A 38 9.85 -16.38 -1.50
N MET A 39 10.58 -15.28 -1.41
CA MET A 39 10.04 -13.93 -1.50
C MET A 39 11.02 -13.10 -2.30
N GLU A 40 10.52 -12.41 -3.32
CA GLU A 40 11.29 -11.53 -4.19
C GLU A 40 10.59 -10.19 -4.29
N ASP A 41 11.34 -9.10 -4.12
CA ASP A 41 10.81 -7.76 -4.29
C ASP A 41 10.65 -7.40 -5.78
N MET A 42 9.83 -6.39 -6.09
CA MET A 42 9.58 -6.04 -7.50
C MET A 42 10.80 -5.44 -8.19
N ALA A 43 11.82 -4.98 -7.47
CA ALA A 43 13.07 -4.58 -8.10
C ALA A 43 13.79 -5.81 -8.66
N GLN A 44 13.89 -6.89 -7.87
CA GLN A 44 14.45 -8.18 -8.31
C GLN A 44 13.67 -8.77 -9.48
N ILE A 45 12.34 -8.90 -9.33
CA ILE A 45 11.47 -9.52 -10.35
C ILE A 45 11.53 -8.76 -11.68
N THR A 46 11.68 -7.44 -11.62
CA THR A 46 11.73 -6.61 -12.81
C THR A 46 13.15 -6.37 -13.33
N GLY A 47 14.18 -6.94 -12.70
CA GLY A 47 15.58 -6.78 -13.10
C GLY A 47 16.14 -5.37 -12.89
N GLN A 48 15.62 -4.64 -11.91
CA GLN A 48 16.09 -3.30 -11.55
C GLN A 48 17.11 -3.37 -10.41
N LEU A 49 18.18 -2.56 -10.54
CA LEU A 49 19.14 -2.35 -9.45
C LEU A 49 18.48 -1.59 -8.29
N THR A 50 18.98 -1.76 -7.07
CA THR A 50 18.42 -1.11 -5.86
C THR A 50 18.45 0.42 -5.97
N GLU A 51 19.49 1.00 -6.57
CA GLU A 51 19.60 2.43 -6.88
C GLU A 51 18.49 2.94 -7.81
N ASN A 52 17.89 2.05 -8.61
CA ASN A 52 16.84 2.34 -9.57
C ASN A 52 15.44 1.99 -9.02
N LYS A 53 15.28 1.85 -7.69
CA LYS A 53 14.01 1.49 -7.04
C LYS A 53 12.83 2.40 -7.40
N TYR A 54 13.08 3.67 -7.75
CA TYR A 54 12.06 4.63 -8.24
C TYR A 54 11.92 4.68 -9.77
N ARG A 55 12.86 4.10 -10.55
CA ARG A 55 12.86 4.15 -12.02
C ARG A 55 11.98 3.03 -12.60
N SER A 56 10.69 3.13 -12.32
CA SER A 56 9.70 2.15 -12.74
C SER A 56 8.30 2.78 -12.82
N SER A 57 7.26 1.96 -12.87
CA SER A 57 5.88 2.42 -12.86
C SER A 57 4.96 1.37 -12.25
N ALA A 58 3.75 1.80 -11.85
CA ALA A 58 2.72 0.89 -11.37
C ALA A 58 2.36 -0.18 -12.42
N GLU A 59 2.40 0.17 -13.72
CA GLU A 59 2.15 -0.74 -14.83
C GLU A 59 3.17 -1.87 -14.90
N ARG A 60 4.44 -1.60 -14.56
CA ARG A 60 5.48 -2.62 -14.55
C ARG A 60 5.23 -3.66 -13.47
N ILE A 61 4.77 -3.22 -12.29
CA ILE A 61 4.36 -4.12 -11.20
C ILE A 61 3.12 -4.92 -11.61
N ALA A 62 2.09 -4.28 -12.17
CA ALA A 62 0.88 -4.97 -12.62
C ALA A 62 1.18 -6.06 -13.67
N LYS A 63 2.08 -5.77 -14.63
CA LYS A 63 2.56 -6.76 -15.61
C LYS A 63 3.31 -7.92 -14.94
N ALA A 64 4.11 -7.65 -13.92
CA ALA A 64 4.80 -8.69 -13.15
C ALA A 64 3.80 -9.58 -12.40
N ILE A 65 2.78 -9.00 -11.76
CA ILE A 65 1.69 -9.75 -11.09
C ILE A 65 0.97 -10.64 -12.09
N LEU A 66 0.57 -10.11 -13.25
CA LEU A 66 -0.08 -10.89 -14.32
C LEU A 66 0.77 -12.06 -14.81
N LYS A 67 2.09 -11.88 -14.87
CA LYS A 67 3.03 -12.88 -15.36
C LYS A 67 3.35 -13.97 -14.33
N HIS A 68 3.44 -13.61 -13.06
CA HIS A 68 4.07 -14.47 -12.04
C HIS A 68 3.11 -14.98 -10.95
N CYS A 69 1.98 -14.32 -10.70
CA CYS A 69 1.03 -14.77 -9.68
C CYS A 69 0.11 -15.89 -10.20
N SER A 70 -0.17 -16.87 -9.35
CA SER A 70 -1.08 -17.98 -9.65
C SER A 70 -2.53 -17.51 -9.83
N PHE A 71 -2.96 -16.48 -9.09
CA PHE A 71 -4.32 -15.92 -9.13
C PHE A 71 -4.28 -14.42 -9.44
N ALA A 72 -3.71 -14.07 -10.60
CA ALA A 72 -3.34 -12.70 -10.93
C ALA A 72 -4.47 -11.66 -10.80
N GLY A 73 -5.73 -11.98 -11.13
CA GLY A 73 -6.84 -11.04 -10.98
C GLY A 73 -7.07 -10.60 -9.52
N ASN A 74 -6.95 -11.53 -8.57
CA ASN A 74 -7.10 -11.23 -7.14
C ASN A 74 -5.90 -10.42 -6.63
N ASP A 75 -4.68 -10.80 -7.04
CA ASP A 75 -3.47 -10.08 -6.64
C ASP A 75 -3.36 -8.70 -7.27
N LEU A 76 -3.88 -8.52 -8.49
CA LEU A 76 -4.01 -7.20 -9.12
C LEU A 76 -4.98 -6.31 -8.35
N LEU A 77 -6.13 -6.84 -7.93
CA LEU A 77 -7.08 -6.06 -7.13
C LEU A 77 -6.46 -5.66 -5.77
N ARG A 78 -5.66 -6.54 -5.16
CA ARG A 78 -4.92 -6.25 -3.93
C ARG A 78 -3.82 -5.20 -4.14
N PHE A 79 -3.09 -5.27 -5.26
CA PHE A 79 -2.11 -4.26 -5.61
C PHE A 79 -2.77 -2.90 -5.87
N TRP A 80 -3.87 -2.89 -6.61
CA TRP A 80 -4.68 -1.70 -6.83
C TRP A 80 -5.15 -1.09 -5.50
N GLU A 81 -5.64 -1.91 -4.57
CA GLU A 81 -6.03 -1.49 -3.23
C GLU A 81 -4.84 -0.87 -2.45
N GLN A 82 -3.63 -1.43 -2.56
CA GLN A 82 -2.42 -0.86 -1.95
C GLN A 82 -2.01 0.49 -2.57
N LEU A 83 -2.18 0.67 -3.89
CA LEU A 83 -1.90 1.95 -4.56
C LEU A 83 -2.85 3.04 -4.08
N VAL A 84 -4.16 2.73 -4.01
CA VAL A 84 -5.15 3.69 -3.52
C VAL A 84 -4.91 4.00 -2.04
N PHE A 85 -4.57 2.99 -1.22
CA PHE A 85 -4.25 3.21 0.19
C PHE A 85 -3.02 4.11 0.36
N SER A 86 -1.94 3.83 -0.36
CA SER A 86 -0.71 4.63 -0.34
C SER A 86 -0.98 6.07 -0.76
N PHE A 87 -1.85 6.26 -1.75
CA PHE A 87 -2.36 7.57 -2.09
C PHE A 87 -3.13 8.18 -0.92
N LEU A 88 -4.18 7.56 -0.39
CA LEU A 88 -4.97 8.16 0.71
C LEU A 88 -4.12 8.59 1.91
N THR A 89 -3.14 7.77 2.30
CA THR A 89 -2.30 8.03 3.47
C THR A 89 -1.07 8.91 3.18
N GLY A 90 -0.86 9.36 1.94
CA GLY A 90 0.30 10.18 1.59
C GLY A 90 1.63 9.44 1.67
N ASN A 91 1.66 8.16 1.30
CA ASN A 91 2.90 7.39 1.15
C ASN A 91 3.52 7.64 -0.24
N SER A 92 4.37 8.66 -0.32
CA SER A 92 5.16 9.00 -1.52
C SER A 92 6.46 8.21 -1.65
N ASP A 93 6.76 7.27 -0.75
CA ASP A 93 7.96 6.42 -0.80
C ASP A 93 7.69 4.95 -1.16
N MET A 94 6.44 4.61 -1.52
CA MET A 94 6.00 3.28 -1.94
C MET A 94 6.60 2.82 -3.29
N HIS A 95 7.88 2.47 -3.30
CA HIS A 95 8.67 2.13 -4.49
C HIS A 95 8.75 0.61 -4.73
N LEU A 96 9.50 0.17 -5.75
CA LEU A 96 9.55 -1.25 -6.16
C LEU A 96 9.87 -2.23 -5.01
N LYS A 97 10.73 -1.85 -4.07
CA LYS A 97 11.14 -2.74 -2.97
C LYS A 97 10.08 -2.90 -1.88
N ASN A 98 9.00 -2.13 -1.90
CA ASN A 98 7.88 -2.26 -0.95
C ASN A 98 6.79 -3.23 -1.46
N PHE A 99 6.94 -3.72 -2.68
CA PHE A 99 6.08 -4.74 -3.26
C PHE A 99 6.89 -6.01 -3.47
N ALA A 100 6.33 -7.16 -3.12
CA ALA A 100 6.98 -8.44 -3.30
C ALA A 100 6.01 -9.53 -3.71
N LEU A 101 6.52 -10.56 -4.38
CA LEU A 101 5.81 -11.80 -4.57
C LEU A 101 6.29 -12.82 -3.55
N LEU A 102 5.35 -13.60 -3.01
CA LEU A 102 5.58 -14.65 -2.04
C LEU A 102 5.14 -15.98 -2.64
N SER A 103 6.06 -16.95 -2.67
CA SER A 103 5.77 -18.30 -3.15
C SER A 103 5.71 -19.28 -1.98
N GLN A 104 4.53 -19.87 -1.78
CA GLN A 104 4.25 -20.82 -0.72
C GLN A 104 3.50 -22.03 -1.29
N ALA A 105 4.00 -23.23 -1.00
CA ALA A 105 3.36 -24.50 -1.40
C ALA A 105 3.00 -24.57 -2.90
N GLY A 106 3.88 -24.06 -3.77
CA GLY A 106 3.67 -24.07 -5.23
C GLY A 106 2.78 -22.95 -5.78
N SER A 107 2.26 -22.06 -4.92
CA SER A 107 1.50 -20.89 -5.36
C SER A 107 2.26 -19.59 -5.08
N THR A 108 2.32 -18.73 -6.09
CA THR A 108 2.90 -17.39 -6.00
C THR A 108 1.79 -16.35 -5.95
N GLN A 109 1.88 -15.43 -5.00
CA GLN A 109 0.89 -14.37 -4.78
C GLN A 109 1.59 -13.05 -4.40
N LEU A 110 0.86 -11.94 -4.48
CA LEU A 110 1.34 -10.69 -3.91
C LEU A 110 1.48 -10.84 -2.39
N SER A 111 2.61 -10.42 -1.83
CA SER A 111 2.85 -10.46 -0.38
C SER A 111 1.81 -9.62 0.37
N PRO A 112 1.65 -9.81 1.69
CA PRO A 112 1.07 -8.78 2.52
C PRO A 112 1.79 -7.44 2.30
N ALA A 113 1.08 -6.33 2.44
CA ALA A 113 1.68 -5.00 2.42
C ALA A 113 2.56 -4.78 3.66
N TYR A 114 3.66 -4.06 3.49
CA TYR A 114 4.59 -3.68 4.55
C TYR A 114 5.15 -2.30 4.23
N ASP A 115 5.77 -1.67 5.23
CA ASP A 115 6.41 -0.35 5.08
C ASP A 115 5.43 0.74 4.58
N LEU A 116 4.24 0.74 5.17
CA LEU A 116 3.18 1.71 4.90
C LEU A 116 3.39 2.94 5.80
N LEU A 117 4.01 4.00 5.27
CA LEU A 117 4.34 5.21 6.02
C LEU A 117 3.73 6.45 5.35
N SER A 118 3.15 7.35 6.14
CA SER A 118 2.65 8.65 5.66
C SER A 118 3.79 9.65 5.47
N THR A 119 4.68 9.37 4.51
CA THR A 119 5.93 10.13 4.29
C THR A 119 5.71 11.61 4.03
N GLN A 120 4.59 11.98 3.39
CA GLN A 120 4.27 13.37 3.12
C GLN A 120 4.10 14.22 4.41
N LEU A 121 3.68 13.61 5.52
CA LEU A 121 3.60 14.33 6.80
C LEU A 121 4.97 14.76 7.31
N LEU A 122 6.01 14.01 6.96
CA LEU A 122 7.38 14.26 7.40
C LEU A 122 8.17 15.09 6.38
N LEU A 123 7.69 15.13 5.14
CA LEU A 123 8.33 15.80 4.00
C LEU A 123 7.30 16.73 3.31
N PRO A 124 6.92 17.86 3.92
CA PRO A 124 5.83 18.71 3.42
C PRO A 124 6.15 19.35 2.06
N ASP A 125 7.44 19.48 1.71
CA ASP A 125 7.88 19.98 0.41
C ASP A 125 7.73 18.95 -0.72
N ASP A 126 7.52 17.66 -0.38
CA ASP A 126 7.26 16.62 -1.36
C ASP A 126 5.84 16.77 -1.92
N ARG A 127 5.79 17.10 -3.21
CA ARG A 127 4.55 17.30 -3.97
C ARG A 127 4.12 16.03 -4.69
N GLU A 128 4.91 14.96 -4.66
CA GLU A 128 4.52 13.68 -5.23
C GLU A 128 3.46 13.00 -4.35
N GLU A 129 2.39 12.55 -4.98
CA GLU A 129 1.28 11.86 -4.32
C GLU A 129 1.47 10.34 -4.31
N CYS A 130 2.39 9.83 -5.14
CA CYS A 130 2.79 8.43 -5.28
C CYS A 130 4.27 8.34 -5.70
N ALA A 131 5.01 7.37 -5.16
CA ALA A 131 6.43 7.14 -5.50
C ALA A 131 6.63 6.68 -6.95
N LEU A 132 5.76 5.75 -7.40
CA LEU A 132 5.77 5.20 -8.75
C LEU A 132 4.70 5.90 -9.59
N PRO A 133 5.02 6.30 -10.83
CA PRO A 133 4.02 6.90 -11.70
C PRO A 133 2.89 5.90 -11.97
N LEU A 134 1.67 6.44 -11.92
CA LEU A 134 0.43 5.80 -12.33
C LEU A 134 -0.03 6.49 -13.61
N ARG A 135 -0.03 5.79 -14.74
CA ARG A 135 -0.34 6.35 -16.07
C ARG A 135 0.52 7.57 -16.41
N GLY A 136 1.80 7.53 -16.02
CA GLY A 136 2.75 8.61 -16.24
C GLY A 136 2.61 9.81 -15.29
N LYS A 137 1.70 9.75 -14.31
CA LYS A 137 1.48 10.82 -13.32
C LYS A 137 1.92 10.37 -11.94
N LYS A 138 2.51 11.30 -11.19
CA LYS A 138 2.79 11.15 -9.75
C LYS A 138 2.05 12.15 -8.87
N SER A 139 1.34 13.10 -9.47
CA SER A 139 0.60 14.15 -8.77
C SER A 139 -0.67 14.47 -9.54
N ARG A 140 -1.59 15.20 -8.90
CA ARG A 140 -2.93 15.54 -9.44
C ARG A 140 -3.72 14.31 -9.85
N LEU A 141 -3.54 13.21 -9.12
CA LEU A 141 -4.25 11.95 -9.36
C LEU A 141 -5.72 12.07 -8.98
N ASN A 142 -6.61 11.47 -9.75
CA ASN A 142 -8.03 11.43 -9.41
C ASN A 142 -8.58 10.02 -9.57
N ARG A 143 -9.86 9.84 -9.23
CA ARG A 143 -10.58 8.58 -9.37
C ARG A 143 -10.36 7.90 -10.72
N ASN A 144 -10.44 8.65 -11.82
CA ASN A 144 -10.29 8.08 -13.17
C ASN A 144 -8.89 7.54 -13.42
N ASP A 145 -7.85 8.16 -12.88
CA ASP A 145 -6.48 7.65 -13.04
C ASP A 145 -6.34 6.23 -12.45
N PHE A 146 -6.90 5.98 -11.25
CA PHE A 146 -6.92 4.67 -10.62
C PHE A 146 -7.85 3.68 -11.33
N PHE A 147 -9.05 4.10 -11.73
CA PHE A 147 -10.01 3.23 -12.40
C PHE A 147 -9.54 2.82 -13.80
N ASP A 148 -9.01 3.76 -14.58
CA ASP A 148 -8.45 3.47 -15.90
C ASP A 148 -7.25 2.54 -15.80
N PHE A 149 -6.38 2.74 -14.81
CA PHE A 149 -5.29 1.80 -14.54
C PHE A 149 -5.84 0.39 -14.23
N GLY A 150 -6.82 0.28 -13.34
CA GLY A 150 -7.44 -1.02 -13.04
C GLY A 150 -8.06 -1.68 -14.27
N ARG A 151 -8.82 -0.93 -15.06
CA ARG A 151 -9.43 -1.38 -16.32
C ARG A 151 -8.38 -1.88 -17.32
N GLN A 152 -7.28 -1.15 -17.45
CA GLN A 152 -6.16 -1.52 -18.33
C GLN A 152 -5.61 -2.92 -18.02
N PHE A 153 -5.64 -3.35 -16.75
CA PHE A 153 -5.15 -4.67 -16.32
C PHE A 153 -6.28 -5.68 -16.03
N GLY A 154 -7.50 -5.40 -16.51
CA GLY A 154 -8.62 -6.35 -16.46
C GLY A 154 -9.43 -6.34 -15.15
N LEU A 155 -9.28 -5.33 -14.29
CA LEU A 155 -10.17 -5.14 -13.15
C LEU A 155 -11.50 -4.53 -13.61
N THR A 156 -12.59 -4.99 -12.98
CA THR A 156 -13.92 -4.43 -13.24
C THR A 156 -14.19 -3.21 -12.37
N ASP A 157 -14.95 -2.24 -12.89
CA ASP A 157 -15.47 -1.12 -12.11
C ASP A 157 -16.20 -1.59 -10.85
N THR A 158 -16.96 -2.69 -10.95
CA THR A 158 -17.68 -3.28 -9.83
C THR A 158 -16.74 -3.74 -8.72
N SER A 159 -15.65 -4.43 -9.05
CA SER A 159 -14.65 -4.85 -8.05
C SER A 159 -13.95 -3.67 -7.39
N MET A 160 -13.57 -2.64 -8.15
CA MET A 160 -12.90 -1.45 -7.62
C MET A 160 -13.84 -0.62 -6.74
N LYS A 161 -15.08 -0.39 -7.19
CA LYS A 161 -16.12 0.28 -6.40
C LYS A 161 -16.42 -0.47 -5.10
N ARG A 162 -16.47 -1.80 -5.13
CA ARG A 162 -16.68 -2.61 -3.93
C ARG A 162 -15.56 -2.43 -2.90
N VAL A 163 -14.31 -2.26 -3.35
CA VAL A 163 -13.19 -1.96 -2.46
C VAL A 163 -13.34 -0.58 -1.85
N LEU A 164 -13.58 0.47 -2.66
CA LEU A 164 -13.75 1.84 -2.15
C LEU A 164 -14.95 1.98 -1.21
N ASN A 165 -16.10 1.42 -1.58
CA ASN A 165 -17.32 1.47 -0.77
C ASN A 165 -17.16 0.75 0.57
N ARG A 166 -16.17 -0.14 0.70
CA ARG A 166 -15.84 -0.76 1.98
C ARG A 166 -15.15 0.20 2.94
N TRP A 167 -14.43 1.19 2.42
CA TRP A 167 -13.67 2.14 3.24
C TRP A 167 -14.53 3.29 3.73
N VAL A 168 -15.54 3.71 2.97
CA VAL A 168 -16.42 4.83 3.32
C VAL A 168 -17.05 4.68 4.72
N PRO A 169 -17.68 3.54 5.10
CA PRO A 169 -18.24 3.36 6.44
C PRO A 169 -17.17 3.31 7.55
N SER A 170 -15.91 3.12 7.19
CA SER A 170 -14.80 2.96 8.12
C SER A 170 -13.99 4.23 8.35
N VAL A 171 -14.35 5.33 7.67
CA VAL A 171 -13.71 6.63 7.85
C VAL A 171 -13.79 7.09 9.32
N SER A 172 -14.93 6.88 9.99
CA SER A 172 -15.07 7.19 11.42
C SER A 172 -14.10 6.38 12.30
N SER A 173 -13.95 5.08 12.03
CA SER A 173 -12.99 4.24 12.75
C SER A 173 -11.54 4.61 12.46
N LEU A 174 -11.25 5.11 11.25
CA LEU A 174 -9.92 5.61 10.89
C LEU A 174 -9.58 6.86 11.69
N PHE A 175 -10.52 7.79 11.87
CA PHE A 175 -10.30 8.94 12.74
C PHE A 175 -10.07 8.54 14.19
N GLU A 176 -10.83 7.58 14.70
CA GLU A 176 -10.60 7.03 16.04
C GLU A 176 -9.19 6.43 16.17
N LEU A 177 -8.71 5.70 15.16
CA LEU A 177 -7.33 5.19 15.12
C LEU A 177 -6.29 6.31 15.11
N ILE A 178 -6.50 7.37 14.31
CA ILE A 178 -5.60 8.53 14.28
C ILE A 178 -5.57 9.21 15.65
N GLN A 179 -6.72 9.42 16.29
CA GLN A 179 -6.81 10.04 17.60
C GLN A 179 -6.13 9.20 18.69
N ASN A 180 -6.23 7.88 18.62
CA ASN A 180 -5.58 6.95 19.55
C ASN A 180 -4.09 6.68 19.23
N SER A 181 -3.56 7.25 18.15
CA SER A 181 -2.15 7.07 17.77
C SER A 181 -1.19 7.89 18.65
N PHE A 182 0.10 7.54 18.56
CA PHE A 182 1.20 8.26 19.22
C PHE A 182 1.67 9.52 18.46
N LEU A 183 0.97 9.93 17.39
CA LEU A 183 1.27 11.16 16.67
C LEU A 183 1.02 12.39 17.56
N SER A 184 1.74 13.49 17.28
CA SER A 184 1.44 14.78 17.93
C SER A 184 0.04 15.27 17.51
N PRO A 185 -0.62 16.13 18.31
CA PRO A 185 -1.93 16.70 17.94
C PRO A 185 -1.95 17.33 16.55
N GLU A 186 -0.86 18.01 16.16
CA GLU A 186 -0.69 18.64 14.86
C GLU A 186 -0.65 17.60 13.74
N LEU A 187 0.17 16.55 13.88
CA LEU A 187 0.28 15.46 12.90
C LEU A 187 -1.02 14.65 12.78
N LYS A 188 -1.78 14.50 13.87
CA LYS A 188 -3.11 13.89 13.84
C LYS A 188 -4.07 14.69 12.96
N GLY A 189 -4.09 16.02 13.12
CA GLY A 189 -4.89 16.92 12.30
C GLY A 189 -4.50 16.86 10.83
N GLN A 190 -3.20 16.96 10.54
CA GLN A 190 -2.68 16.92 9.16
C GLN A 190 -3.00 15.60 8.45
N LEU A 191 -2.83 14.46 9.13
CA LEU A 191 -3.15 13.15 8.54
C LEU A 191 -4.66 13.01 8.25
N ALA A 192 -5.49 13.44 9.19
CA ALA A 192 -6.94 13.45 9.04
C ALA A 192 -7.40 14.29 7.84
N GLU A 193 -6.89 15.53 7.72
CA GLU A 193 -7.19 16.43 6.61
C GLU A 193 -6.71 15.86 5.27
N LEU A 194 -5.49 15.32 5.22
CA LEU A 194 -4.92 14.71 4.03
C LEU A 194 -5.80 13.57 3.50
N ILE A 195 -6.19 12.65 4.39
CA ILE A 195 -7.01 11.50 4.02
C ILE A 195 -8.37 11.96 3.49
N MET A 196 -9.02 12.93 4.15
CA MET A 196 -10.31 13.46 3.69
C MET A 196 -10.22 14.12 2.32
N ALA A 197 -9.25 15.02 2.15
CA ALA A 197 -9.04 15.70 0.88
C ALA A 197 -8.77 14.71 -0.27
N ARG A 198 -8.02 13.63 0.00
CA ARG A 198 -7.76 12.56 -0.98
C ARG A 198 -8.96 11.64 -1.19
N LEU A 199 -9.77 11.39 -0.17
CA LEU A 199 -11.00 10.60 -0.28
C LEU A 199 -12.03 11.31 -1.17
N ASP A 200 -12.20 12.62 -1.02
CA ASP A 200 -13.10 13.43 -1.85
C ASP A 200 -12.72 13.37 -3.34
N ARG A 201 -11.41 13.30 -3.64
CA ARG A 201 -10.91 13.12 -5.02
C ARG A 201 -11.20 11.74 -5.62
N LEU A 202 -11.58 10.77 -4.78
CA LEU A 202 -11.93 9.41 -5.17
C LEU A 202 -13.44 9.16 -5.20
N GLN A 203 -14.29 10.13 -4.82
CA GLN A 203 -15.75 10.02 -4.91
C GLN A 203 -16.24 10.01 -6.36
#